data_AF-A0AAW0GI20-F1
#
_entry.id   AF-A0AAW0GI20-F1
#
_cell.length_a   1.000
_cell.length_b   1.000
_cell.length_c   1.000
_cell.angle_alpha   90.00
_cell.angle_beta   90.00
_cell.angle_gamma   90.00
#
_symmetry.space_group_name_H-M   'P 1'
#
loop_
_entity.id
_entity.type
_entity.pdbx_description
1 polymer ?
#
loop_
_entity_poly.entity_id
_entity_poly.type
_entity_poly.pdbx_seq_one_letter_code
_entity_poly.pdbx_strand_id
1 'polypeptide(L)'
;MFTTSLFPQSSPSKVNEYLSDDLSLTFGLLREHPKVYWIWNHRRWCLENIPDGPSEEDIDGWRNATWKKELFVVEKMLEADARNFHAWNYRRYILATMTSPPPPKSELAYTTRKIESNFSNFSAWHQRSKVLLTLWESGELDRAKSIEEDFELVRNAMYTDPDDQSVWIYHAWLIGEGNDVPRLQFEITSIQELLDEQPDSKWCMESLVRYKRLLVTKHAATVGNEAVRSLVDGCLELLEKLRAIDPPRRRRYEEIAEGIKSSR
;
A
#
# COMPACT_ATOMS: atom_id res chain seq x y z
N MET A 1 16.50 -21.02 -20.43
CA MET A 1 17.32 -22.18 -20.89
C MET A 1 17.18 -23.39 -19.95
N PHE A 2 15.94 -23.72 -19.51
CA PHE A 2 15.60 -24.92 -18.70
C PHE A 2 14.36 -25.67 -19.22
N THR A 3 13.60 -25.11 -20.17
CA THR A 3 12.39 -25.73 -20.73
C THR A 3 12.67 -26.85 -21.72
N THR A 4 13.78 -26.76 -22.45
CA THR A 4 14.17 -27.75 -23.48
C THR A 4 14.45 -29.14 -22.90
N SER A 5 14.79 -29.25 -21.61
CA SER A 5 14.94 -30.55 -20.94
C SER A 5 13.62 -31.10 -20.38
N LEU A 6 12.63 -30.25 -20.10
CA LEU A 6 11.33 -30.66 -19.55
C LEU A 6 10.35 -31.10 -20.63
N PHE A 7 10.43 -30.49 -21.83
CA PHE A 7 9.58 -30.83 -22.96
C PHE A 7 10.40 -31.17 -24.23
N PRO A 8 11.34 -32.14 -24.17
CA PRO A 8 12.36 -32.34 -25.20
C PRO A 8 11.81 -32.74 -26.58
N GLN A 9 10.56 -33.21 -26.65
CA GLN A 9 9.91 -33.68 -27.89
C GLN A 9 8.63 -32.90 -28.23
N SER A 10 8.32 -31.81 -27.53
CA SER A 10 7.08 -31.06 -27.74
C SER A 10 7.31 -29.82 -28.58
N SER A 11 6.37 -29.51 -29.48
CA SER A 11 6.36 -28.24 -30.20
C SER A 11 6.03 -27.07 -29.24
N PRO A 12 6.43 -25.83 -29.55
CA PRO A 12 6.05 -24.65 -28.77
C PRO A 12 4.54 -24.56 -28.47
N SER A 13 3.70 -24.86 -29.47
CA SER A 13 2.25 -24.88 -29.30
C SER A 13 1.79 -25.91 -28.28
N LYS A 14 2.38 -27.12 -28.28
CA LYS A 14 2.05 -28.16 -27.32
C LYS A 14 2.54 -27.83 -25.90
N VAL A 15 3.71 -27.20 -25.78
CA VAL A 15 4.21 -26.69 -24.50
C VAL A 15 3.26 -25.62 -23.93
N ASN A 16 2.82 -24.67 -24.76
CA ASN A 16 1.87 -23.65 -24.34
C ASN A 16 0.52 -24.26 -23.90
N GLU A 17 0.05 -25.32 -24.56
CA GLU A 17 -1.15 -26.06 -24.15
C GLU A 17 -0.98 -26.66 -22.74
N TYR A 18 0.12 -27.40 -22.49
CA TYR A 18 0.39 -27.98 -21.16
C TYR A 18 0.46 -26.92 -20.05
N LEU A 19 1.12 -25.79 -20.31
CA LEU A 19 1.21 -24.70 -19.34
C LEU A 19 -0.17 -24.04 -19.09
N SER A 20 -1.00 -23.92 -20.12
CA SER A 20 -2.37 -23.42 -20.00
C SER A 20 -3.25 -24.37 -19.19
N ASP A 21 -3.08 -25.68 -19.34
CA ASP A 21 -3.80 -26.69 -18.56
C ASP A 21 -3.38 -26.63 -17.09
N ASP A 22 -2.09 -26.50 -16.80
CA ASP A 22 -1.56 -26.32 -15.44
C ASP A 22 -2.07 -25.03 -14.78
N LEU A 23 -2.12 -23.92 -15.53
CA LEU A 23 -2.71 -22.66 -15.05
C LEU A 23 -4.22 -22.83 -14.78
N SER A 24 -4.92 -23.66 -15.55
CA SER A 24 -6.36 -23.94 -15.32
C SER A 24 -6.56 -24.82 -14.08
N LEU A 25 -5.75 -25.87 -13.92
CA LEU A 25 -5.73 -26.74 -12.74
C LEU A 25 -5.46 -25.93 -11.47
N THR A 26 -4.38 -25.15 -11.47
CA THR A 26 -3.99 -24.35 -10.30
C THR A 26 -4.99 -23.24 -9.99
N PHE A 27 -5.76 -22.75 -10.96
CA PHE A 27 -6.85 -21.81 -10.68
C PHE A 27 -7.95 -22.48 -9.87
N GLY A 28 -8.31 -23.73 -10.18
CA GLY A 28 -9.20 -24.55 -9.37
C GLY A 28 -8.68 -24.68 -7.93
N LEU A 29 -7.40 -25.01 -7.76
CA LEU A 29 -6.77 -25.16 -6.45
C LEU A 29 -6.71 -23.85 -5.66
N LEU A 30 -6.53 -22.70 -6.30
CA LEU A 30 -6.52 -21.40 -5.62
C LEU A 30 -7.85 -21.07 -4.93
N ARG A 31 -8.98 -21.60 -5.42
CA ARG A 31 -10.29 -21.40 -4.78
C ARG A 31 -10.37 -22.05 -3.41
N GLU A 32 -9.70 -23.19 -3.22
CA GLU A 32 -9.69 -23.95 -1.97
C GLU A 32 -8.48 -23.59 -1.09
N HIS A 33 -7.34 -23.27 -1.72
CA HIS A 33 -6.05 -23.08 -1.06
C HIS A 33 -5.36 -21.76 -1.48
N PRO A 34 -6.01 -20.59 -1.29
CA PRO A 34 -5.55 -19.31 -1.82
C PRO A 34 -4.26 -18.76 -1.19
N LYS A 35 -3.78 -19.38 -0.11
CA LYS A 35 -2.63 -18.93 0.71
C LYS A 35 -1.46 -19.91 0.70
N VAL A 36 -1.45 -20.85 -0.25
CA VAL A 36 -0.34 -21.80 -0.41
C VAL A 36 0.69 -21.23 -1.38
N TYR A 37 1.90 -20.96 -0.88
CA TYR A 37 3.01 -20.41 -1.68
C TYR A 37 3.29 -21.20 -2.97
N TRP A 38 3.28 -22.52 -2.89
CA TRP A 38 3.66 -23.38 -4.01
C TRP A 38 2.71 -23.28 -5.20
N ILE A 39 1.41 -23.03 -4.97
CA ILE A 39 0.46 -22.83 -6.07
C ILE A 39 0.82 -21.54 -6.82
N TRP A 40 1.01 -20.43 -6.09
CA TRP A 40 1.41 -19.15 -6.69
C TRP A 40 2.78 -19.21 -7.37
N ASN A 41 3.74 -19.95 -6.80
CA ASN A 41 5.06 -20.13 -7.38
C ASN A 41 5.00 -20.97 -8.66
N HIS A 42 4.21 -22.05 -8.68
CA HIS A 42 4.00 -22.86 -9.89
C HIS A 42 3.39 -22.03 -11.00
N ARG A 43 2.40 -21.18 -10.70
CA ARG A 43 1.83 -20.26 -11.70
C ARG A 43 2.87 -19.28 -12.26
N ARG A 44 3.76 -18.72 -11.43
CA ARG A 44 4.87 -17.88 -11.94
C ARG A 44 5.79 -18.67 -12.86
N TRP A 45 6.15 -19.88 -12.44
CA TRP A 45 6.96 -20.77 -13.25
C TRP A 45 6.28 -21.04 -14.60
N CYS A 46 4.98 -21.31 -14.65
CA CYS A 46 4.26 -21.46 -15.93
C CYS A 46 4.42 -20.22 -16.81
N LEU A 47 4.25 -19.01 -16.26
CA LEU A 47 4.40 -17.75 -17.02
C LEU A 47 5.82 -17.54 -17.57
N GLU A 48 6.85 -17.87 -16.79
CA GLU A 48 8.26 -17.72 -17.19
C GLU A 48 8.68 -18.68 -18.30
N ASN A 49 7.94 -19.78 -18.45
CA ASN A 49 8.26 -20.86 -19.38
C ASN A 49 7.33 -20.89 -20.61
N ILE A 50 6.45 -19.88 -20.76
CA ILE A 50 5.65 -19.73 -21.99
C ILE A 50 6.60 -19.53 -23.18
N PRO A 51 6.50 -20.38 -24.22
CA PRO A 51 7.36 -20.28 -25.40
C PRO A 51 7.01 -19.05 -26.24
N ASP A 52 7.86 -18.77 -27.23
CA ASP A 52 7.55 -17.74 -28.23
C ASP A 52 6.25 -18.10 -28.96
N GLY A 53 5.51 -17.05 -29.31
CA GLY A 53 4.13 -17.08 -29.75
C GLY A 53 3.89 -17.83 -31.06
N PRO A 54 2.64 -17.81 -31.56
CA PRO A 54 2.22 -18.71 -32.62
C PRO A 54 2.89 -18.45 -33.98
N SER A 55 3.49 -17.28 -34.19
CA SER A 55 4.24 -16.95 -35.41
C SER A 55 5.35 -15.92 -35.14
N GLU A 56 6.24 -15.72 -36.12
CA GLU A 56 7.33 -14.73 -36.03
C GLU A 56 6.81 -13.29 -35.97
N GLU A 57 5.63 -13.02 -36.51
CA GLU A 57 4.97 -11.70 -36.46
C GLU A 57 4.30 -11.42 -35.10
N ASP A 58 4.08 -12.45 -34.27
CA ASP A 58 3.41 -12.36 -32.96
C ASP A 58 4.12 -13.20 -31.88
N ILE A 59 5.42 -12.92 -31.68
CA ILE A 59 6.29 -13.62 -30.72
C ILE A 59 5.75 -13.56 -29.28
N ASP A 60 4.99 -12.52 -28.91
CA ASP A 60 4.44 -12.38 -27.56
C ASP A 60 2.96 -12.74 -27.45
N GLY A 61 2.32 -13.22 -28.52
CA GLY A 61 0.88 -13.47 -28.57
C GLY A 61 0.36 -14.34 -27.43
N TRP A 62 1.02 -15.47 -27.18
CA TRP A 62 0.65 -16.38 -26.08
C TRP A 62 0.91 -15.78 -24.70
N ARG A 63 2.02 -15.07 -24.51
CA ARG A 63 2.36 -14.41 -23.24
C ARG A 63 1.34 -13.31 -22.91
N ASN A 64 1.05 -12.44 -23.87
CA ASN A 64 0.07 -11.36 -23.75
C ASN A 64 -1.33 -11.88 -23.45
N ALA A 65 -1.78 -12.93 -24.13
CA ALA A 65 -3.06 -13.57 -23.86
C ALA A 65 -3.12 -14.16 -22.43
N THR A 66 -2.04 -14.79 -22.00
CA THR A 66 -1.98 -15.45 -20.68
C THR A 66 -1.90 -14.44 -19.55
N TRP A 67 -1.06 -13.40 -19.63
CA TRP A 67 -1.01 -12.35 -18.60
C TRP A 67 -2.35 -11.64 -18.40
N LYS A 68 -3.10 -11.38 -19.49
CA LYS A 68 -4.45 -10.81 -19.40
C LYS A 68 -5.40 -11.73 -18.62
N LYS A 69 -5.35 -13.05 -18.84
CA LYS A 69 -6.11 -14.02 -18.05
C LYS A 69 -5.67 -14.04 -16.59
N GLU A 70 -4.37 -13.97 -16.33
CA GLU A 70 -3.85 -13.97 -14.95
C GLU A 70 -4.23 -12.71 -14.17
N LEU A 71 -4.31 -11.54 -14.81
CA LEU A 71 -4.86 -10.34 -14.16
C LEU A 71 -6.32 -10.54 -13.75
N PHE A 72 -7.11 -11.23 -14.57
CA PHE A 72 -8.49 -11.59 -14.21
C PHE A 72 -8.54 -12.60 -13.05
N VAL A 73 -7.64 -13.59 -13.02
CA VAL A 73 -7.51 -14.52 -11.89
C VAL A 73 -7.20 -13.75 -10.60
N VAL A 74 -6.21 -12.86 -10.63
CA VAL A 74 -5.86 -11.99 -9.50
C VAL A 74 -7.06 -11.17 -9.04
N GLU A 75 -7.83 -10.60 -9.97
CA GLU A 75 -9.04 -9.84 -9.65
C GLU A 75 -10.01 -10.70 -8.84
N LYS A 76 -10.30 -11.92 -9.32
CA LYS A 76 -11.20 -12.85 -8.63
C LYS A 76 -10.69 -13.24 -7.25
N MET A 77 -9.37 -13.46 -7.11
CA MET A 77 -8.78 -13.77 -5.81
C MET A 77 -8.87 -12.59 -4.83
N LEU A 78 -8.75 -11.36 -5.32
CA LEU A 78 -8.88 -10.13 -4.52
C LEU A 78 -10.33 -9.71 -4.26
N GLU A 79 -11.28 -10.11 -5.10
CA GLU A 79 -12.72 -10.01 -4.81
C GLU A 79 -13.11 -10.96 -3.66
N ALA A 80 -12.53 -12.17 -3.62
CA ALA A 80 -12.79 -13.15 -2.57
C ALA A 80 -12.09 -12.82 -1.24
N ASP A 81 -10.83 -12.38 -1.28
CA ASP A 81 -10.08 -11.90 -0.12
C ASP A 81 -9.23 -10.67 -0.53
N ALA A 82 -9.79 -9.49 -0.26
CA ALA A 82 -9.19 -8.20 -0.61
C ALA A 82 -7.81 -7.96 0.02
N ARG A 83 -7.47 -8.71 1.09
CA ARG A 83 -6.21 -8.63 1.83
C ARG A 83 -5.28 -9.82 1.53
N ASN A 84 -5.56 -10.62 0.51
CA ASN A 84 -4.70 -11.73 0.13
C ASN A 84 -3.34 -11.22 -0.39
N PHE A 85 -2.33 -11.32 0.48
CA PHE A 85 -0.97 -10.90 0.20
C PHE A 85 -0.35 -11.61 -1.02
N HIS A 86 -0.66 -12.89 -1.24
CA HIS A 86 -0.14 -13.63 -2.40
C HIS A 86 -0.71 -13.09 -3.71
N ALA A 87 -2.01 -12.80 -3.75
CA ALA A 87 -2.66 -12.23 -4.92
C ALA A 87 -2.11 -10.83 -5.24
N TRP A 88 -1.91 -9.97 -4.24
CA TRP A 88 -1.28 -8.66 -4.43
C TRP A 88 0.18 -8.76 -4.92
N ASN A 89 0.97 -9.69 -4.37
CA ASN A 89 2.33 -9.94 -4.86
C ASN A 89 2.34 -10.46 -6.30
N TYR A 90 1.44 -11.39 -6.62
CA TYR A 90 1.34 -11.96 -7.95
C TYR A 90 0.87 -10.91 -8.97
N ARG A 91 -0.03 -10.00 -8.58
CA ARG A 91 -0.41 -8.82 -9.39
C ARG A 91 0.81 -7.99 -9.77
N ARG A 92 1.63 -7.61 -8.78
CA ARG A 92 2.86 -6.83 -9.01
C ARG A 92 3.82 -7.56 -9.93
N TYR A 93 3.98 -8.87 -9.73
CA TYR A 93 4.79 -9.70 -10.60
C TYR A 93 4.29 -9.66 -12.05
N ILE A 94 2.99 -9.93 -12.29
CA ILE A 94 2.43 -9.90 -13.65
C ILE A 94 2.67 -8.55 -14.30
N LEU A 95 2.30 -7.45 -13.62
CA LEU A 95 2.46 -6.09 -14.15
C LEU A 95 3.92 -5.73 -14.46
N ALA A 96 4.88 -6.25 -13.70
CA ALA A 96 6.30 -6.02 -13.93
C ALA A 96 6.90 -6.89 -15.06
N THR A 97 6.28 -8.03 -15.37
CA THR A 97 6.78 -8.98 -16.39
C THR A 97 6.11 -8.86 -17.75
N MET A 98 4.96 -8.21 -17.84
CA MET A 98 4.25 -8.02 -19.11
C MET A 98 5.11 -7.24 -20.10
N THR A 99 5.15 -7.69 -21.36
CA THR A 99 5.84 -6.95 -22.43
C THR A 99 5.07 -5.69 -22.84
N SER A 100 3.74 -5.71 -22.67
CA SER A 100 2.87 -4.54 -22.84
C SER A 100 1.94 -4.38 -21.63
N PRO A 101 2.44 -3.83 -20.50
CA PRO A 101 1.64 -3.63 -19.30
C PRO A 101 0.63 -2.48 -19.51
N PRO A 102 -0.50 -2.49 -18.77
CA PRO A 102 -1.38 -1.32 -18.69
C PRO A 102 -0.61 -0.09 -18.20
N PRO A 103 -1.01 1.14 -18.61
CA PRO A 103 -0.39 2.37 -18.12
C PRO A 103 -0.38 2.41 -16.59
N PRO A 104 0.68 2.87 -15.90
CA PRO A 104 0.73 2.84 -14.44
C PRO A 104 -0.42 3.62 -13.77
N LYS A 105 -0.95 4.66 -14.42
CA LYS A 105 -2.16 5.39 -13.99
C LYS A 105 -3.41 4.51 -13.87
N SER A 106 -3.50 3.44 -14.67
CA SER A 106 -4.61 2.48 -14.57
C SER A 106 -4.57 1.68 -13.27
N GLU A 107 -3.36 1.40 -12.76
CA GLU A 107 -3.17 0.75 -11.46
C GLU A 107 -3.51 1.71 -10.32
N LEU A 108 -3.24 3.00 -10.47
CA LEU A 108 -3.68 4.02 -9.50
C LEU A 108 -5.22 4.03 -9.40
N ALA A 109 -5.92 4.07 -10.54
CA ALA A 109 -7.38 3.97 -10.58
C ALA A 109 -7.90 2.64 -10.01
N TYR A 110 -7.18 1.53 -10.21
CA TYR A 110 -7.50 0.26 -9.59
C TYR A 110 -7.43 0.30 -8.06
N THR A 111 -6.37 0.90 -7.51
CA THR A 111 -6.25 1.05 -6.05
C THR A 111 -7.32 1.96 -5.46
N THR A 112 -7.68 3.06 -6.14
CA THR A 112 -8.80 3.93 -5.75
C THR A 112 -10.09 3.11 -5.60
N ARG A 113 -10.48 2.33 -6.61
CA ARG A 113 -11.69 1.48 -6.53
C ARG A 113 -11.65 0.49 -5.38
N LYS A 114 -10.49 -0.12 -5.11
CA LYS A 114 -10.34 -1.09 -4.00
C LYS A 114 -10.42 -0.41 -2.63
N ILE A 115 -9.92 0.82 -2.51
CA ILE A 115 -10.02 1.64 -1.29
C ILE A 115 -11.45 2.12 -1.08
N GLU A 116 -12.11 2.65 -2.10
CA GLU A 116 -13.50 3.12 -2.00
C GLU A 116 -14.47 1.99 -1.66
N SER A 117 -14.22 0.78 -2.17
CA SER A 117 -15.00 -0.41 -1.80
C SER A 117 -14.75 -0.89 -0.38
N ASN A 118 -13.57 -0.64 0.19
CA ASN A 118 -13.17 -1.06 1.53
C ASN A 118 -11.93 -0.29 1.96
N PHE A 119 -12.10 0.81 2.70
CA PHE A 119 -11.00 1.65 3.16
C PHE A 119 -10.12 0.95 4.20
N SER A 120 -10.60 -0.13 4.83
CA SER A 120 -9.80 -1.01 5.70
C SER A 120 -8.84 -1.92 4.93
N ASN A 121 -8.83 -1.87 3.60
CA ASN A 121 -7.92 -2.64 2.78
C ASN A 121 -6.51 -2.03 2.76
N PHE A 122 -5.72 -2.29 3.80
CA PHE A 122 -4.32 -1.87 3.86
C PHE A 122 -3.48 -2.31 2.66
N SER A 123 -3.80 -3.44 2.03
CA SER A 123 -3.05 -3.90 0.85
C SER A 123 -3.28 -2.99 -0.36
N ALA A 124 -4.48 -2.40 -0.51
CA ALA A 124 -4.76 -1.44 -1.56
C ALA A 124 -4.03 -0.11 -1.31
N TRP A 125 -4.03 0.39 -0.06
CA TRP A 125 -3.23 1.57 0.34
C TRP A 125 -1.73 1.36 0.09
N HIS A 126 -1.20 0.20 0.45
CA HIS A 126 0.20 -0.12 0.21
C HIS A 126 0.53 -0.21 -1.29
N GLN A 127 -0.34 -0.84 -2.09
CA GLN A 127 -0.15 -0.85 -3.54
C GLN A 127 -0.19 0.56 -4.12
N ARG A 128 -1.13 1.40 -3.65
CA ARG A 128 -1.25 2.81 -4.06
C ARG A 128 0.05 3.57 -3.81
N SER A 129 0.62 3.41 -2.61
CA SER A 129 1.88 4.07 -2.24
C SER A 129 3.04 3.68 -3.17
N LYS A 130 3.11 2.41 -3.58
CA LYS A 130 4.12 1.93 -4.53
C LYS A 130 3.93 2.52 -5.93
N VAL A 131 2.69 2.56 -6.42
CA VAL A 131 2.35 3.10 -7.74
C VAL A 131 2.63 4.59 -7.81
N LEU A 132 2.27 5.35 -6.76
CA LEU A 132 2.56 6.78 -6.66
C LEU A 132 4.07 7.05 -6.71
N LEU A 133 4.89 6.30 -5.96
CA LEU A 133 6.34 6.44 -6.00
C LEU A 133 6.89 6.24 -7.42
N THR A 134 6.50 5.16 -8.09
CA THR A 134 6.92 4.89 -9.47
C THR A 134 6.51 6.00 -10.43
N LEU A 135 5.27 6.49 -10.32
CA LEU A 135 4.75 7.57 -11.16
C LEU A 135 5.42 8.93 -10.91
N TRP A 136 5.81 9.22 -9.66
CA TRP A 136 6.56 10.42 -9.33
C TRP A 136 8.00 10.34 -9.82
N GLU A 137 8.64 9.17 -9.70
CA GLU A 137 10.00 8.92 -10.18
C GLU A 137 10.11 9.01 -11.70
N SER A 138 9.09 8.54 -12.44
CA SER A 138 9.05 8.63 -13.90
C SER A 138 8.61 10.00 -14.44
N GLY A 139 8.10 10.89 -13.59
CA GLY A 139 7.57 12.19 -14.00
C GLY A 139 6.23 12.11 -14.75
N GLU A 140 5.56 10.95 -14.71
CA GLU A 140 4.28 10.74 -15.40
C GLU A 140 3.07 11.30 -14.63
N LEU A 141 3.28 11.70 -13.37
CA LEU A 141 2.26 12.24 -12.49
C LEU A 141 2.75 13.51 -11.79
N ASP A 142 1.91 14.55 -11.79
CA ASP A 142 2.14 15.75 -11.00
C ASP A 142 2.12 15.39 -9.51
N ARG A 143 3.29 15.48 -8.88
CA ARG A 143 3.49 15.10 -7.50
C ARG A 143 2.72 16.00 -6.52
N ALA A 144 2.72 17.32 -6.73
CA ALA A 144 2.06 18.23 -5.80
C ALA A 144 0.54 18.03 -5.85
N LYS A 145 -0.01 17.94 -7.06
CA LYS A 145 -1.43 17.70 -7.26
C LYS A 145 -1.89 16.36 -6.70
N SER A 146 -1.17 15.28 -7.03
CA SER A 146 -1.55 13.93 -6.56
C SER A 146 -1.42 13.76 -5.05
N ILE A 147 -0.46 14.43 -4.40
CA ILE A 147 -0.37 14.44 -2.94
C ILE A 147 -1.62 15.08 -2.31
N GLU A 148 -2.11 16.21 -2.85
CA GLU A 148 -3.35 16.83 -2.34
C GLU A 148 -4.55 15.90 -2.49
N GLU A 149 -4.75 15.34 -3.69
CA GLU A 149 -5.83 14.40 -3.97
C GLU A 149 -5.79 13.19 -3.01
N ASP A 150 -4.59 12.71 -2.67
CA ASP A 150 -4.40 11.61 -1.73
C ASP A 150 -4.62 12.00 -0.26
N PHE A 151 -4.30 13.24 0.14
CA PHE A 151 -4.67 13.76 1.45
C PHE A 151 -6.19 13.86 1.60
N GLU A 152 -6.90 14.33 0.58
CA GLU A 152 -8.36 14.36 0.57
C GLU A 152 -8.95 12.94 0.69
N LEU A 153 -8.45 12.00 -0.11
CA LEU A 153 -8.89 10.61 -0.09
C LEU A 153 -8.72 9.96 1.29
N VAL A 154 -7.55 10.10 1.91
CA VAL A 154 -7.28 9.49 3.22
C VAL A 154 -8.01 10.22 4.35
N ARG A 155 -8.15 11.55 4.31
CA ARG A 155 -8.94 12.30 5.30
C ARG A 155 -10.39 11.84 5.29
N ASN A 156 -11.02 11.71 4.11
CA ASN A 156 -12.39 11.21 4.01
C ASN A 156 -12.55 9.84 4.69
N ALA A 157 -11.58 8.95 4.51
CA ALA A 157 -11.58 7.65 5.16
C ALA A 157 -11.37 7.74 6.68
N MET A 158 -10.46 8.61 7.15
CA MET A 158 -10.22 8.88 8.58
C MET A 158 -11.46 9.43 9.30
N TYR A 159 -12.20 10.35 8.68
CA TYR A 159 -13.45 10.89 9.24
C TYR A 159 -14.60 9.88 9.18
N THR A 160 -14.56 8.92 8.25
CA THR A 160 -15.58 7.86 8.15
C THR A 160 -15.39 6.78 9.22
N ASP A 161 -14.14 6.34 9.44
CA ASP A 161 -13.78 5.36 10.46
C ASP A 161 -12.42 5.70 11.07
N PRO A 162 -12.38 6.48 12.16
CA PRO A 162 -11.14 6.88 12.83
C PRO A 162 -10.44 5.72 13.55
N ASP A 163 -11.08 4.56 13.70
CA ASP A 163 -10.48 3.39 14.34
C ASP A 163 -9.67 2.52 13.35
N ASP A 164 -9.84 2.73 12.04
CA ASP A 164 -9.14 1.97 11.02
C ASP A 164 -7.66 2.31 10.96
N GLN A 165 -6.80 1.37 11.35
CA GLN A 165 -5.35 1.58 11.35
C GLN A 165 -4.76 1.90 9.96
N SER A 166 -5.36 1.40 8.88
CA SER A 166 -4.80 1.47 7.53
C SER A 166 -4.69 2.91 7.05
N VAL A 167 -5.71 3.71 7.33
CA VAL A 167 -5.78 5.11 6.89
C VAL A 167 -4.73 5.94 7.61
N TRP A 168 -4.50 5.71 8.89
CA TRP A 168 -3.47 6.41 9.67
C TRP A 168 -2.05 6.06 9.25
N ILE A 169 -1.80 4.79 8.91
CA ILE A 169 -0.48 4.38 8.37
C ILE A 169 -0.24 5.05 7.02
N TYR A 170 -1.25 5.11 6.15
CA TYR A 170 -1.13 5.75 4.84
C TYR A 170 -0.96 7.27 4.96
N HIS A 171 -1.75 7.93 5.80
CA HIS A 171 -1.63 9.36 6.10
C HIS A 171 -0.22 9.70 6.63
N ALA A 172 0.29 8.88 7.54
CA ALA A 172 1.66 9.02 8.03
C ALA A 172 2.74 8.82 6.96
N TRP A 173 2.48 7.99 5.93
CA TRP A 173 3.36 7.87 4.78
C TRP A 173 3.33 9.12 3.89
N LEU A 174 2.15 9.71 3.66
CA LEU A 174 2.00 10.97 2.91
C LEU A 174 2.71 12.15 3.60
N ILE A 175 2.58 12.27 4.93
CA ILE A 175 3.33 13.28 5.72
C ILE A 175 4.85 13.07 5.61
N GLY A 176 5.27 11.81 5.48
CA GLY A 176 6.66 11.42 5.35
C GLY A 176 7.52 11.96 6.50
N GLU A 177 8.49 12.78 6.13
CA GLU A 177 9.46 13.40 7.05
C GLU A 177 9.01 14.73 7.66
N GLY A 178 7.81 15.22 7.29
CA GLY A 178 7.26 16.48 7.77
C GLY A 178 7.96 17.72 7.22
N ASN A 179 8.49 17.66 6.00
CA ASN A 179 9.24 18.77 5.40
C ASN A 179 8.34 19.93 4.93
N ASP A 180 7.08 19.65 4.63
CA ASP A 180 6.06 20.66 4.31
C ASP A 180 5.40 21.14 5.61
N VAL A 181 5.89 22.25 6.16
CA VAL A 181 5.42 22.79 7.44
C VAL A 181 3.96 23.26 7.37
N PRO A 182 3.51 24.03 6.37
CA PRO A 182 2.10 24.37 6.21
C PRO A 182 1.17 23.16 6.17
N ARG A 183 1.53 22.11 5.41
CA ARG A 183 0.76 20.86 5.40
C ARG A 183 0.72 20.22 6.77
N LEU A 184 1.87 20.07 7.42
CA LEU A 184 1.96 19.43 8.73
C LEU A 184 1.12 20.15 9.78
N GLN A 185 1.11 21.48 9.77
CA GLN A 185 0.25 22.30 10.64
C GLN A 185 -1.23 22.11 10.32
N PHE A 186 -1.59 22.10 9.03
CA PHE A 186 -2.97 21.86 8.60
C PHE A 186 -3.49 20.49 9.07
N GLU A 187 -2.73 19.42 8.85
CA GLU A 187 -3.13 18.07 9.27
C GLU A 187 -3.17 17.93 10.81
N ILE A 188 -2.31 18.64 11.56
CA ILE A 188 -2.41 18.69 13.02
C ILE A 188 -3.75 19.33 13.44
N THR A 189 -4.15 20.43 12.82
CA THR A 189 -5.44 21.08 13.12
C THR A 189 -6.61 20.16 12.78
N SER A 190 -6.64 19.58 11.58
CA SER A 190 -7.71 18.68 11.15
C SER A 190 -7.85 17.45 12.05
N ILE A 191 -6.72 16.84 12.46
CA ILE A 191 -6.76 15.68 13.37
C ILE A 191 -7.15 16.10 14.80
N GLN A 192 -6.83 17.33 15.23
CA GLN A 192 -7.28 17.84 16.52
C GLN A 192 -8.80 18.01 16.53
N GLU A 193 -9.40 18.54 15.47
CA GLU A 193 -10.86 18.63 15.31
C GLU A 193 -11.51 17.24 15.37
N LEU A 194 -10.92 16.24 14.70
CA LEU A 194 -11.40 14.86 14.77
C LEU A 194 -11.27 14.27 16.18
N LEU A 195 -10.18 14.56 16.90
CA LEU A 195 -10.01 14.13 18.29
C LEU A 195 -11.02 14.79 19.23
N ASP A 196 -11.41 16.04 18.98
CA ASP A 196 -12.39 16.75 19.79
C ASP A 196 -13.78 16.09 19.67
N GLU A 197 -14.12 15.56 18.49
CA GLU A 197 -15.33 14.76 18.24
C GLU A 197 -15.22 13.30 18.73
N GLN A 198 -14.01 12.73 18.71
CA GLN A 198 -13.71 11.33 19.07
C GLN A 198 -12.61 11.26 20.15
N PRO A 199 -12.91 11.66 21.40
CA PRO A 199 -11.91 11.95 22.43
C PRO A 199 -11.13 10.74 22.94
N ASP A 200 -11.55 9.52 22.60
CA ASP A 200 -10.88 8.27 22.92
C ASP A 200 -10.12 7.66 21.72
N SER A 201 -10.11 8.34 20.56
CA SER A 201 -9.38 7.87 19.38
C SER A 201 -7.87 7.88 19.62
N LYS A 202 -7.32 6.69 19.92
CA LYS A 202 -5.88 6.50 20.09
C LYS A 202 -5.09 6.91 18.85
N TRP A 203 -5.66 6.74 17.65
CA TRP A 203 -4.98 7.02 16.40
C TRP A 203 -4.82 8.51 16.14
N CYS A 204 -5.83 9.31 16.48
CA CYS A 204 -5.71 10.76 16.48
C CYS A 204 -4.60 11.20 17.44
N MET A 205 -4.62 10.69 18.68
CA MET A 205 -3.61 11.04 19.68
C MET A 205 -2.18 10.64 19.25
N GLU A 206 -1.97 9.41 18.76
CA GLU A 206 -0.66 8.95 18.27
C GLU A 206 -0.15 9.79 17.09
N SER A 207 -1.05 10.14 16.15
CA SER A 207 -0.71 10.96 14.99
C SER A 207 -0.35 12.39 15.38
N LEU A 208 -1.13 13.01 16.27
CA LEU A 208 -0.84 14.34 16.82
C LEU A 208 0.50 14.37 17.55
N VAL A 209 0.77 13.40 18.43
CA VAL A 209 2.08 13.30 19.11
C VAL A 209 3.20 13.18 18.08
N ARG A 210 3.06 12.33 17.07
CA ARG A 210 4.06 12.19 16.01
C ARG A 210 4.31 13.50 15.26
N TYR A 211 3.27 14.18 14.83
CA TYR A 211 3.38 15.38 13.99
C TYR A 211 3.83 16.61 14.75
N LYS A 212 3.33 16.82 15.98
CA LYS A 212 3.82 17.87 16.87
C LYS A 212 5.31 17.67 17.19
N ARG A 213 5.75 16.42 17.38
CA ARG A 213 7.19 16.10 17.54
C ARG A 213 8.01 16.44 16.31
N LEU A 214 7.50 16.20 15.09
CA LEU A 214 8.21 16.61 13.86
C LEU A 214 8.40 18.13 13.80
N LEU A 215 7.38 18.92 14.18
CA LEU A 215 7.52 20.38 14.29
C LEU A 215 8.59 20.79 15.32
N VAL A 216 8.58 20.17 16.49
CA VAL A 216 9.55 20.47 17.55
C VAL A 216 10.97 20.08 17.15
N THR A 217 11.19 18.91 16.56
CA THR A 217 12.55 18.41 16.30
C THR A 217 13.16 18.98 15.02
N LYS A 218 12.36 19.24 13.99
CA LYS A 218 12.87 19.69 12.68
C LYS A 218 12.62 21.17 12.41
N HIS A 219 11.61 21.77 13.04
CA HIS A 219 11.11 23.10 12.66
C HIS A 219 10.97 24.06 13.85
N ALA A 220 11.68 23.82 14.97
CA ALA A 220 11.64 24.67 16.17
C ALA A 220 11.88 26.15 15.87
N ALA A 221 12.86 26.45 15.00
CA ALA A 221 13.18 27.82 14.60
C ALA A 221 12.02 28.49 13.83
N THR A 222 11.28 27.72 13.04
CA THR A 222 10.14 28.21 12.24
C THR A 222 8.92 28.49 13.10
N VAL A 223 8.63 27.64 14.09
CA VAL A 223 7.42 27.78 14.93
C VAL A 223 7.63 28.71 16.14
N GLY A 224 8.88 28.89 16.58
CA GLY A 224 9.23 29.77 17.70
C GLY A 224 9.11 29.12 19.08
N ASN A 225 9.90 29.63 20.04
CA ASN A 225 10.10 29.00 21.35
C ASN A 225 8.84 28.85 22.21
N GLU A 226 7.88 29.75 22.08
CA GLU A 226 6.60 29.67 22.81
C GLU A 226 5.71 28.56 22.24
N ALA A 227 5.59 28.49 20.92
CA ALA A 227 4.87 27.42 20.25
C ALA A 227 5.52 26.05 20.51
N VAL A 228 6.86 25.95 20.51
CA VAL A 228 7.57 24.72 20.88
C VAL A 228 7.16 24.24 22.28
N ARG A 229 7.09 25.15 23.27
CA ARG A 229 6.68 24.78 24.63
C ARG A 229 5.26 24.22 24.64
N SER A 230 4.32 24.92 24.00
CA SER A 230 2.92 24.48 23.87
C SER A 230 2.79 23.12 23.17
N LEU A 231 3.52 22.90 22.07
CA LEU A 231 3.55 21.63 21.35
C LEU A 231 4.07 20.48 22.23
N VAL A 232 5.13 20.74 23.02
CA VAL A 232 5.69 19.76 23.94
C VAL A 232 4.71 19.42 25.06
N ASP A 233 4.10 20.42 25.69
CA ASP A 233 3.11 20.20 26.75
C ASP A 233 1.92 19.40 26.22
N GLY A 234 1.38 19.77 25.06
CA GLY A 234 0.32 19.01 24.40
C GLY A 234 0.71 17.58 24.02
N CYS A 235 1.97 17.32 23.64
CA CYS A 235 2.44 15.94 23.43
C CYS A 235 2.41 15.13 24.72
N LEU A 236 2.88 15.71 25.83
CA LEU A 236 2.92 15.02 27.13
C LEU A 236 1.51 14.71 27.63
N GLU A 237 0.56 15.64 27.50
CA GLU A 237 -0.85 15.42 27.86
C GLU A 237 -1.47 14.27 27.05
N LEU A 238 -1.25 14.23 25.73
CA LEU A 238 -1.75 13.16 24.87
C LEU A 238 -1.12 11.80 25.21
N LEU A 239 0.18 11.77 25.50
CA LEU A 239 0.87 10.54 25.91
C LEU A 239 0.33 10.01 27.24
N GLU A 240 0.02 10.87 28.20
CA GLU A 240 -0.63 10.44 29.45
C GLU A 240 -2.01 9.83 29.21
N LYS A 241 -2.84 10.43 28.33
CA LYS A 241 -4.13 9.83 27.93
C LYS A 241 -3.95 8.48 27.24
N LEU A 242 -2.99 8.37 26.32
CA LEU A 242 -2.68 7.13 25.60
C LEU A 242 -2.28 5.98 26.53
N ARG A 243 -1.59 6.25 27.65
CA ARG A 243 -1.26 5.23 28.67
C ARG A 243 -2.49 4.58 29.32
N ALA A 244 -3.60 5.30 29.36
CA ALA A 244 -4.89 4.80 29.85
C ALA A 244 -5.69 4.08 28.75
N ILE A 245 -5.70 4.63 27.54
CA ILE A 245 -6.52 4.15 26.41
C ILE A 245 -5.91 2.92 25.71
N ASP A 246 -4.57 2.83 25.61
CA ASP A 246 -3.87 1.66 25.03
C ASP A 246 -2.85 1.07 26.04
N PRO A 247 -3.34 0.40 27.11
CA PRO A 247 -2.49 -0.18 28.15
C PRO A 247 -1.39 -1.13 27.63
N PRO A 248 -1.64 -1.99 26.61
CA PRO A 248 -0.60 -2.84 26.04
C PRO A 248 0.63 -2.08 25.53
N ARG A 249 0.48 -0.81 25.11
CA ARG A 249 1.56 0.05 24.61
C ARG A 249 2.05 1.09 25.61
N ARG A 250 1.62 1.02 26.88
CA ARG A 250 1.99 2.00 27.94
C ARG A 250 3.49 2.32 28.00
N ARG A 251 4.35 1.30 27.96
CA ARG A 251 5.82 1.49 28.03
C ARG A 251 6.36 2.30 26.86
N ARG A 252 5.83 2.08 25.64
CA ARG A 252 6.18 2.88 24.45
C ARG A 252 5.85 4.35 24.66
N TYR A 253 4.71 4.68 25.27
CA TYR A 253 4.32 6.07 25.52
C TYR A 253 5.19 6.72 26.61
N GLU A 254 5.55 5.97 27.65
CA GLU A 254 6.48 6.42 28.70
C GLU A 254 7.85 6.77 28.09
N GLU A 255 8.42 5.86 27.28
CA GLU A 255 9.70 6.09 26.59
C GLU A 255 9.67 7.33 25.68
N ILE A 256 8.57 7.53 24.94
CA ILE A 256 8.40 8.72 24.11
C ILE A 256 8.35 9.99 24.97
N ALA A 257 7.62 9.97 26.09
CA ALA A 257 7.49 11.11 27.00
C ALA A 257 8.83 11.47 27.66
N GLU A 258 9.59 10.47 28.09
CA GLU A 258 10.94 10.64 28.62
C GLU A 258 11.88 11.25 27.58
N GLY A 259 11.83 10.75 26.33
CA GLY A 259 12.58 11.31 25.21
C GLY A 259 12.28 12.79 24.98
N ILE A 260 11.01 13.20 25.01
CA ILE A 260 10.61 14.61 24.87
C ILE A 260 11.14 15.45 26.03
N LYS A 261 11.01 14.98 27.27
CA LYS A 261 11.48 15.70 28.47
C LYS A 261 12.99 15.89 28.49
N SER A 262 13.74 14.90 27.99
CA SER A 262 15.21 14.97 27.93
C SER A 262 15.75 15.93 26.87
N SER A 263 14.92 16.34 25.91
CA SER A 263 15.28 17.27 24.83
C SER A 263 14.87 18.73 25.11
N ARG A 264 14.29 19.01 26.28
CA ARG A 264 14.03 20.37 26.78
C ARG A 264 15.29 21.02 27.34
#